data_AF-A0A147BRR1-F1
#
_entry.id   AF-A0A147BRR1-F1
#
_cell.length_a   1.000
_cell.length_b   1.000
_cell.length_c   1.000
_cell.angle_alpha   90.00
_cell.angle_beta   90.00
_cell.angle_gamma   90.00
#
_symmetry.space_group_name_H-M   'P 1'
#
loop_
_entity.id
_entity.type
_entity.pdbx_description
1 polymer ?
#
loop_
_entity_poly.entity_id
_entity_poly.type
_entity_poly.pdbx_seq_one_letter_code
_entity_poly.pdbx_strand_id
1 'polypeptide(L)'
;HTGQVQVGENDAVQASLHMEKVGFARGSTCLQENNIDVLSFTTDRHVSIKKRMASNHPGVNHYFNVWHFAKAITNKQRANALKTNI
;
A
#
# COMPACT_ATOMS: atom_id res chain seq x y z
N HIS A 1 -17.90 -2.64 8.96
CA HIS A 1 -18.27 -2.41 7.54
C HIS A 1 -17.01 -2.62 6.71
N THR A 2 -17.07 -3.43 5.66
CA THR A 2 -15.94 -3.68 4.74
C THR A 2 -16.38 -3.29 3.34
N GLY A 3 -15.65 -2.38 2.71
CA GLY A 3 -15.87 -1.95 1.33
C GLY A 3 -14.61 -2.19 0.51
N GLN A 4 -14.74 -2.85 -0.64
CA GLN A 4 -13.65 -2.99 -1.60
C GLN A 4 -13.81 -1.91 -2.68
N VAL A 5 -12.78 -1.09 -2.86
CA VAL A 5 -12.70 -0.12 -3.95
C VAL A 5 -11.52 -0.51 -4.82
N GLN A 6 -11.81 -0.86 -6.08
CA GLN A 6 -10.80 -1.21 -7.06
C GLN A 6 -10.68 -0.09 -8.09
N VAL A 7 -9.44 0.21 -8.48
CA VAL A 7 -9.18 1.13 -9.60
C VAL A 7 -9.05 0.29 -10.86
N GLY A 8 -9.90 0.54 -11.85
CA GLY A 8 -9.76 -0.01 -13.19
C GLY A 8 -8.56 0.59 -13.93
N GLU A 9 -8.24 0.07 -15.11
CA GLU A 9 -7.20 0.64 -15.97
C GLU A 9 -7.47 2.13 -16.25
N ASN A 10 -6.39 2.90 -16.39
CA ASN A 10 -6.47 4.35 -16.61
C ASN A 10 -5.39 4.76 -17.61
N ASP A 11 -5.81 5.19 -18.79
CA ASP A 11 -4.92 5.59 -19.89
C ASP A 11 -3.97 6.74 -19.53
N ALA A 12 -4.33 7.55 -18.52
CA ALA A 12 -3.48 8.62 -18.01
C ALA A 12 -2.37 8.14 -17.06
N VAL A 13 -2.33 6.85 -16.71
CA VAL A 13 -1.41 6.28 -15.72
C VAL A 13 -0.51 5.25 -16.37
N GLN A 14 0.73 5.65 -16.64
CA GLN A 14 1.63 4.89 -17.52
C GLN A 14 2.27 3.64 -16.88
N ALA A 15 2.04 3.37 -15.60
CA ALA A 15 2.54 2.14 -14.96
C ALA A 15 1.72 1.76 -13.72
N SER A 16 1.71 0.47 -13.40
CA SER A 16 1.08 -0.09 -12.19
C SER A 16 1.55 0.58 -10.90
N LEU A 17 2.82 0.96 -10.81
CA LEU A 17 3.39 1.70 -9.68
C LEU A 17 2.65 3.03 -9.41
N HIS A 18 2.23 3.70 -10.48
CA HIS A 18 1.49 4.95 -10.38
C HIS A 18 0.01 4.70 -10.03
N MET A 19 -0.54 3.54 -10.39
CA MET A 19 -1.91 3.13 -10.05
C MET A 19 -2.10 2.97 -8.55
N GLU A 20 -1.11 2.44 -7.82
CA GLU A 20 -1.19 2.35 -6.35
C GLU A 20 -1.37 3.73 -5.71
N LYS A 21 -0.63 4.73 -6.19
CA LYS A 21 -0.74 6.12 -5.71
C LYS A 21 -2.11 6.71 -6.02
N VAL A 22 -2.63 6.49 -7.24
CA VAL A 22 -3.94 6.98 -7.66
C VAL A 22 -5.06 6.32 -6.83
N GLY A 23 -4.99 5.01 -6.62
CA GLY A 23 -5.96 4.29 -5.82
C GLY A 23 -5.96 4.72 -4.37
N PHE A 24 -4.78 4.86 -3.77
CA PHE A 24 -4.68 5.38 -2.41
C PHE A 24 -5.27 6.80 -2.29
N ALA A 25 -4.95 7.68 -3.24
CA ALA A 25 -5.47 9.05 -3.24
C ALA A 25 -6.99 9.09 -3.34
N ARG A 26 -7.57 8.37 -4.31
CA ARG A 26 -9.03 8.30 -4.51
C ARG A 26 -9.75 7.68 -3.31
N GLY A 27 -9.21 6.58 -2.78
CA GLY A 27 -9.77 5.92 -1.59
C GLY A 27 -9.75 6.86 -0.38
N SER A 28 -8.63 7.54 -0.13
CA SER A 28 -8.53 8.51 0.96
C SER A 28 -9.48 9.70 0.78
N THR A 29 -9.65 10.22 -0.43
CA THR A 29 -10.60 11.30 -0.71
C THR A 29 -12.04 10.85 -0.48
N CYS A 30 -12.42 9.65 -0.94
CA CYS A 30 -13.75 9.09 -0.69
C CYS A 30 -14.05 8.97 0.82
N LEU A 31 -13.10 8.52 1.64
CA LEU A 31 -13.28 8.48 3.10
C LEU A 31 -13.52 9.88 3.69
N GLN A 32 -12.77 10.88 3.23
CA GLN A 32 -12.93 12.27 3.66
C GLN A 32 -14.28 12.86 3.24
N GLU A 33 -14.71 12.64 2.00
CA GLU A 33 -16.01 13.08 1.46
C GLU A 33 -17.19 12.46 2.22
N ASN A 34 -17.02 11.26 2.78
CA ASN A 34 -18.00 10.59 3.63
C ASN A 34 -17.87 10.97 5.12
N ASN A 35 -17.06 11.97 5.47
CA ASN A 35 -16.79 12.43 6.85
C ASN A 35 -16.28 11.31 7.77
N ILE A 36 -15.51 10.35 7.23
CA ILE A 36 -14.89 9.29 8.01
C ILE A 36 -13.53 9.77 8.52
N ASP A 37 -13.40 9.88 9.83
CA ASP A 37 -12.12 10.20 10.46
C ASP A 37 -11.23 8.94 10.53
N VAL A 38 -10.10 8.99 9.83
CA VAL A 38 -9.18 7.85 9.72
C VAL A 38 -8.03 8.03 10.69
N LEU A 39 -8.01 7.22 11.75
CA LEU A 39 -6.95 7.24 12.76
C LEU A 39 -5.64 6.63 12.27
N SER A 40 -5.72 5.62 11.38
CA SER A 40 -4.54 4.93 10.89
C SER A 40 -4.73 4.30 9.52
N PHE A 41 -3.66 4.27 8.73
CA PHE A 41 -3.56 3.47 7.51
C PHE A 41 -2.51 2.38 7.67
N THR A 42 -2.80 1.20 7.13
CA THR A 42 -1.82 0.13 6.93
C THR A 42 -1.67 -0.11 5.43
N THR A 43 -0.47 0.11 4.89
CA THR A 43 -0.22 -0.03 3.44
C THR A 43 0.98 -0.93 3.18
N ASP A 44 1.18 -1.30 1.92
CA ASP A 44 2.43 -1.92 1.50
C ASP A 44 3.59 -0.93 1.58
N ARG A 45 4.83 -1.46 1.51
CA ARG A 45 6.06 -0.67 1.58
C ARG A 45 6.33 0.07 0.26
N HIS A 46 5.38 0.88 -0.16
CA HIS A 46 5.48 1.68 -1.36
C HIS A 46 5.99 3.10 -1.02
N VAL A 47 7.10 3.48 -1.63
CA VAL A 47 7.84 4.72 -1.30
C VAL A 47 6.99 5.97 -1.52
N SER A 48 6.16 5.98 -2.57
CA SER A 48 5.33 7.14 -2.88
C SER A 48 4.16 7.31 -1.90
N ILE A 49 3.60 6.21 -1.39
CA ILE A 49 2.55 6.23 -0.38
C ILE A 49 3.11 6.72 0.95
N LYS A 50 4.27 6.20 1.38
CA LYS A 50 4.96 6.70 2.58
C LYS A 50 5.20 8.21 2.51
N LYS A 51 5.72 8.71 1.38
CA LYS A 51 5.93 10.15 1.18
C LYS A 51 4.60 10.91 1.27
N ARG A 52 3.54 10.42 0.62
CA ARG A 52 2.22 11.06 0.64
C ARG A 52 1.59 11.08 2.02
N MET A 53 1.73 10.02 2.81
CA MET A 53 1.28 9.97 4.20
C MET A 53 1.96 11.05 5.03
N ALA A 54 3.29 11.15 4.94
CA ALA A 54 4.05 12.17 5.66
C ALA A 54 3.68 13.61 5.25
N SER A 55 3.42 13.86 3.97
CA SER A 55 3.12 15.21 3.46
C SER A 55 1.66 15.63 3.62
N ASN A 56 0.71 14.70 3.41
CA ASN A 56 -0.71 15.04 3.27
C ASN A 56 -1.56 14.57 4.46
N HIS A 57 -1.06 13.63 5.27
CA HIS A 57 -1.79 13.03 6.39
C HIS A 57 -0.91 12.91 7.65
N PRO A 58 -0.24 13.99 8.12
CA PRO A 58 0.74 13.91 9.21
C PRO A 58 0.13 13.52 10.57
N GLY A 59 -1.17 13.72 10.77
CA GLY A 59 -1.89 13.30 11.98
C GLY A 59 -2.40 11.86 11.96
N VAL A 60 -2.25 11.14 10.84
CA VAL A 60 -2.75 9.77 10.69
C VAL A 60 -1.59 8.80 10.88
N ASN A 61 -1.75 7.83 11.77
CA ASN A 61 -0.73 6.81 12.00
C ASN A 61 -0.54 5.95 10.76
N HIS A 62 0.70 5.81 10.27
CA HIS A 62 1.00 5.00 9.08
C HIS A 62 1.81 3.75 9.45
N TYR A 63 1.19 2.58 9.24
CA TYR A 63 1.79 1.27 9.45
C TYR A 63 2.06 0.56 8.12
N PHE A 64 2.99 -0.40 8.16
CA PHE A 64 3.23 -1.29 7.04
C PHE A 64 2.58 -2.64 7.26
N ASN A 65 2.06 -3.24 6.19
CA ASN A 65 1.48 -4.57 6.24
C ASN A 65 2.55 -5.62 6.58
N VAL A 66 2.45 -6.18 7.80
CA VAL A 66 3.39 -7.16 8.33
C VAL A 66 3.41 -8.46 7.51
N TRP A 67 2.31 -8.82 6.84
CA TRP A 67 2.24 -10.02 6.04
C TRP A 67 3.24 -9.99 4.89
N HIS A 68 3.37 -8.85 4.19
CA HIS A 68 4.36 -8.70 3.12
C HIS A 68 5.80 -8.86 3.64
N PHE A 69 6.07 -8.38 4.85
CA PHE A 69 7.38 -8.55 5.49
C PHE A 69 7.66 -10.02 5.80
N ALA A 70 6.73 -10.72 6.46
CA ALA A 70 6.86 -12.14 6.75
C ALA A 70 7.03 -12.98 5.47
N LYS A 71 6.22 -12.70 4.44
CA LYS A 71 6.31 -13.36 3.13
C LYS A 71 7.68 -13.17 2.48
N ALA A 72 8.24 -11.96 2.52
CA ALA A 72 9.56 -11.68 1.97
C ALA A 72 10.66 -12.50 2.67
N ILE A 73 10.60 -12.64 4.00
CA ILE A 73 11.53 -13.48 4.77
C ILE A 73 11.40 -14.95 4.34
N THR A 74 10.19 -15.49 4.32
CA THR A 74 9.92 -16.87 3.92
C THR A 74 10.45 -17.17 2.52
N ASN A 75 10.22 -16.26 1.56
CA ASN A 75 10.71 -16.41 0.20
C ASN A 75 12.24 -16.41 0.14
N LYS A 76 12.91 -15.54 0.90
CA LYS A 76 14.37 -15.49 0.98
C LYS A 76 14.96 -16.79 1.55
N GLN A 77 14.35 -17.33 2.61
CA GLN A 77 14.78 -18.60 3.20
C GLN A 77 14.67 -19.75 2.20
N ARG A 78 13.54 -19.85 1.47
CA ARG A 78 13.36 -20.86 0.41
C ARG A 78 14.41 -20.73 -0.70
N ALA A 79 14.66 -19.49 -1.16
CA ALA A 79 15.66 -19.23 -2.19
C ALA A 79 17.08 -19.64 -1.74
N ASN A 80 17.42 -19.42 -0.47
CA ASN A 80 18.71 -19.83 0.08
C ASN A 80 18.82 -21.35 0.20
N ALA A 81 17.78 -22.03 0.68
CA ALA A 81 17.76 -23.49 0.79
C ALA A 81 17.97 -24.19 -0.57
N LEU A 82 17.40 -23.64 -1.65
CA LEU A 82 17.61 -24.14 -3.00
C LEU A 82 19.06 -23.96 -3.49
N LYS A 83 19.75 -22.89 -3.06
CA LYS A 83 21.15 -22.63 -3.43
C LYS A 83 22.16 -23.49 -2.67
N THR A 84 21.80 -24.00 -1.50
CA THR A 84 22.66 -24.87 -0.67
C THR A 84 22.61 -26.34 -1.12
N ASN A 85 21.66 -26.72 -1.98
CA ASN A 85 21.51 -28.06 -2.55
C ASN A 85 22.17 -28.22 -3.94
N ILE A 86 23.05 -27.29 -4.31
CA ILE A 86 23.91 -27.32 -5.51
C ILE A 86 25.35 -27.22 -5.01
#